data_AF-A0A7L3VF40-F1
#
_entry.id   AF-A0A7L3VF40-F1
#
_cell.length_a   1.000
_cell.length_b   1.000
_cell.length_c   1.000
_cell.angle_alpha   90.00
_cell.angle_beta   90.00
_cell.angle_gamma   90.00
#
_symmetry.space_group_name_H-M   'P 1'
#
loop_
_entity.id
_entity.type
_entity.pdbx_description
1 polymer ?
#
loop_
_entity_poly.entity_id
_entity_poly.type
_entity_poly.pdbx_seq_one_letter_code
_entity_poly.pdbx_strand_id
1 'polypeptide(L)'
;AGHRRDDLLVGAPLFMARRSDGQRSELGRLYLYLGQQRLAGPPQTLTGTHPYGRFAAAIASLGDLDRDGFGGRRARGGGVFTSLLSPDVAVGAPHGGDSGSGQVFIFRGQSEGLAPVPTQRLDSPFPGPAAFGFALRGATDLDGNGYAGTALARHRPGTALAPRCHHPGTDPLLVPADLLVGAYGAAKVAVYLGLPVVVARTQLSVPDGLNPEILDCSLPNSSVPVSW
;
A
#
# COMPACT_ATOMS: atom_id res chain seq x y z
N ALA A 1 -0.03 -15.01 29.33
CA ALA A 1 -0.94 -14.16 28.54
C ALA A 1 -0.14 -12.99 27.98
N GLY A 2 0.21 -13.01 26.69
CA GLY A 2 0.97 -11.92 26.07
C GLY A 2 0.04 -10.78 25.68
N HIS A 3 0.19 -9.62 26.31
CA HIS A 3 -0.56 -8.42 25.94
C HIS A 3 -0.12 -7.96 24.55
N ARG A 4 -1.02 -8.05 23.56
CA ARG A 4 -0.86 -7.37 22.27
C ARG A 4 -0.72 -5.87 22.53
N ARG A 5 0.24 -5.20 21.88
CA ARG A 5 0.41 -3.75 21.95
C ARG A 5 0.21 -3.19 20.56
N ASP A 6 -0.69 -2.22 20.45
CA ASP A 6 -0.94 -1.51 19.20
C ASP A 6 0.22 -0.57 18.88
N ASP A 7 0.49 -0.40 17.58
CA ASP A 7 1.43 0.59 17.07
C ASP A 7 0.81 2.00 17.15
N LEU A 8 1.64 3.00 17.44
CA LEU A 8 1.20 4.40 17.54
C LEU A 8 1.85 5.23 16.44
N LEU A 9 1.01 5.92 15.66
CA LEU A 9 1.44 6.89 14.66
C LEU A 9 1.14 8.31 15.14
N VAL A 10 2.11 9.20 15.02
CA VAL A 10 2.00 10.61 15.40
C VAL A 10 2.42 11.50 14.24
N GLY A 11 1.51 12.37 13.81
CA GLY A 11 1.80 13.39 12.80
C GLY A 11 2.31 14.69 13.42
N ALA A 12 3.34 15.27 12.81
CA ALA A 12 3.88 16.59 13.12
C ALA A 12 3.93 17.42 11.83
N PRO A 13 2.78 17.91 11.32
CA PRO A 13 2.69 18.57 10.02
C PRO A 13 3.52 19.86 9.92
N LEU A 14 3.78 20.54 11.04
CA LEU A 14 4.59 21.76 11.10
C LEU A 14 6.08 21.48 11.38
N PHE A 15 6.52 20.22 11.29
CA PHE A 15 7.91 19.87 11.55
C PHE A 15 8.85 20.53 10.53
N MET A 16 9.86 21.23 11.05
CA MET A 16 10.88 21.91 10.28
C MET A 16 12.11 21.00 10.13
N ALA A 17 12.51 20.72 8.89
CA ALA A 17 13.74 19.98 8.59
C ALA A 17 14.75 20.88 7.88
N ARG A 18 16.05 20.59 8.05
CA ARG A 18 17.09 21.18 7.21
C ARG A 18 17.11 20.48 5.87
N ARG A 19 17.07 21.27 4.79
CA ARG A 19 17.22 20.77 3.43
C ARG A 19 18.71 20.76 3.03
N SER A 20 19.03 20.16 1.89
CA SER A 20 20.40 20.07 1.35
C SER A 20 21.08 21.42 1.11
N ASP A 21 20.30 22.48 0.91
CA ASP A 21 20.76 23.87 0.78
C ASP A 21 21.08 24.54 2.13
N GLY A 22 20.91 23.83 3.26
CA GLY A 22 21.12 24.34 4.62
C GLY A 22 19.95 25.16 5.18
N GLN A 23 18.94 25.50 4.36
CA GLN A 23 17.75 26.21 4.82
C GLN A 23 16.82 25.28 5.61
N ARG A 24 16.07 25.86 6.54
CA ARG A 24 14.98 25.14 7.22
C ARG A 24 13.68 25.37 6.49
N SER A 25 12.96 24.29 6.23
CA SER A 25 11.63 24.35 5.64
C SER A 25 10.67 23.46 6.40
N GLU A 26 9.41 23.87 6.46
CA GLU A 26 8.32 23.05 6.98
C GLU A 26 8.12 21.89 6.02
N LEU A 27 8.47 20.67 6.41
CA LEU A 27 8.25 19.49 5.58
C LEU A 27 7.18 18.58 6.14
N GLY A 28 6.88 18.69 7.44
CA GLY A 28 6.05 17.74 8.15
C GLY A 28 6.76 16.41 8.40
N ARG A 29 6.35 15.70 9.45
CA ARG A 29 6.94 14.42 9.83
C ARG A 29 5.90 13.47 10.41
N LEU A 30 6.01 12.21 10.05
CA LEU A 30 5.32 11.10 10.67
C LEU A 30 6.28 10.35 11.59
N TYR A 31 5.84 10.05 12.80
CA TYR A 31 6.53 9.20 13.77
C TYR A 31 5.77 7.90 13.93
N LEU A 32 6.46 6.78 13.86
CA LEU A 32 5.92 5.45 14.13
C LEU A 32 6.60 4.86 15.37
N TYR A 33 5.78 4.52 16.36
CA TYR A 33 6.20 3.86 17.59
C TYR A 33 5.61 2.44 17.61
N LEU A 34 6.47 1.45 17.37
CA LEU A 34 6.05 0.04 17.34
C LEU A 34 5.74 -0.47 18.76
N GLY A 35 4.63 -1.19 18.92
CA GLY A 35 4.08 -1.58 20.22
C GLY A 35 5.06 -2.37 21.10
N GLN A 36 5.90 -3.21 20.51
CA GLN A 36 6.94 -3.97 21.22
C GLN A 36 8.19 -3.14 21.55
N GLN A 37 8.42 -2.03 20.85
CA GLN A 37 9.64 -1.19 20.91
C GLN A 37 9.39 0.22 21.49
N ARG A 38 8.15 0.55 21.90
CA ARG A 38 7.74 1.88 22.42
C ARG A 38 8.62 2.46 23.54
N LEU A 39 9.44 1.64 24.19
CA LEU A 39 10.31 2.02 25.31
C LEU A 39 11.79 1.61 25.11
N ALA A 40 12.17 1.04 23.96
CA ALA A 40 13.49 0.42 23.77
C ALA A 40 14.38 1.05 22.68
N GLY A 41 13.83 1.90 21.80
CA GLY A 41 14.58 2.51 20.70
C GLY A 41 13.93 3.78 20.13
N PRO A 42 14.65 4.50 19.25
CA PRO A 42 14.10 5.68 18.58
C PRO A 42 12.94 5.29 17.64
N PRO A 43 11.90 6.13 17.52
CA PRO A 43 10.81 5.86 16.59
C PRO A 43 11.31 5.91 15.14
N GLN A 44 10.66 5.15 14.26
CA GLN A 44 10.83 5.33 12.83
C GLN A 44 10.22 6.70 12.45
N THR A 45 10.92 7.45 11.59
CA THR A 45 10.44 8.76 11.12
C THR A 45 10.40 8.84 9.61
N LEU A 46 9.28 9.31 9.07
CA LEU A 46 9.12 9.64 7.65
C LEU A 46 8.90 11.15 7.53
N THR A 47 9.66 11.83 6.68
CA THR A 47 9.60 13.30 6.51
C THR A 47 9.01 13.62 5.14
N GLY A 48 8.14 14.63 5.06
CA GLY A 48 7.58 15.06 3.79
C GLY A 48 8.63 15.63 2.85
N THR A 49 8.30 15.69 1.56
CA THR A 49 9.22 16.15 0.50
C THR A 49 8.92 17.56 0.02
N HIS A 50 7.68 18.05 0.20
CA HIS A 50 7.23 19.34 -0.27
C HIS A 50 7.23 20.39 0.86
N PRO A 51 7.97 21.50 0.73
CA PRO A 51 7.89 22.63 1.65
C PRO A 51 6.46 23.14 1.83
N TYR A 52 6.09 23.38 3.08
CA TYR A 52 4.76 23.84 3.51
C TYR A 52 3.62 22.88 3.12
N GLY A 53 3.94 21.66 2.68
CA GLY A 53 2.98 20.65 2.26
C GLY A 53 2.17 20.04 3.41
N ARG A 54 2.61 20.27 4.66
CA ARG A 54 2.00 19.74 5.89
C ARG A 54 1.84 18.23 5.88
N PHE A 55 2.91 17.54 5.53
CA PHE A 55 2.93 16.07 5.53
C PHE A 55 2.55 15.50 6.90
N ALA A 56 1.73 14.46 6.91
CA ALA A 56 1.14 13.87 8.11
C ALA A 56 0.18 14.80 8.87
N ALA A 57 -0.54 15.68 8.16
CA ALA A 57 -1.66 16.42 8.71
C ALA A 57 -2.89 15.54 8.97
N ALA A 58 -3.06 14.50 8.16
CA ALA A 58 -4.07 13.46 8.35
C ALA A 58 -3.43 12.08 8.18
N ILE A 59 -3.87 11.11 8.97
CA ILE A 59 -3.36 9.74 8.95
C ILE A 59 -4.58 8.82 9.05
N ALA A 60 -4.68 7.83 8.16
CA ALA A 60 -5.71 6.81 8.21
C ALA A 60 -5.09 5.42 8.03
N SER A 61 -5.48 4.48 8.89
CA SER A 61 -5.16 3.07 8.67
C SER A 61 -5.99 2.52 7.52
N LEU A 62 -5.37 1.70 6.67
CA LEU A 62 -5.98 1.00 5.55
C LEU A 62 -6.20 -0.49 5.86
N GLY A 63 -5.52 -1.03 6.87
CA GLY A 63 -5.54 -2.45 7.23
C GLY A 63 -4.46 -3.24 6.48
N ASP A 64 -4.67 -4.55 6.32
CA ASP A 64 -3.86 -5.44 5.48
C ASP A 64 -4.37 -5.38 4.05
N LEU A 65 -3.68 -4.57 3.27
CA LEU A 65 -4.19 -4.00 2.04
C LEU A 65 -3.99 -4.96 0.87
N ASP A 66 -2.77 -5.47 0.69
CA ASP A 66 -2.41 -6.45 -0.32
C ASP A 66 -2.56 -7.91 0.16
N ARG A 67 -3.09 -8.13 1.37
CA ARG A 67 -3.26 -9.45 2.00
C ARG A 67 -1.93 -10.21 2.06
N ASP A 68 -0.83 -9.47 2.16
CA ASP A 68 0.52 -10.02 2.33
C ASP A 68 0.73 -10.57 3.75
N GLY A 69 -0.22 -10.31 4.64
CA GLY A 69 -0.24 -10.78 6.02
C GLY A 69 0.15 -9.70 7.04
N PHE A 70 0.31 -8.44 6.65
CA PHE A 70 0.68 -7.32 7.52
C PHE A 70 -0.57 -6.48 7.85
N GLY A 71 -0.94 -6.32 9.13
CA GLY A 71 -2.09 -5.48 9.54
C GLY A 71 -3.45 -6.19 9.71
N GLY A 72 -3.54 -7.51 9.50
CA GLY A 72 -4.78 -8.28 9.60
C GLY A 72 -5.05 -8.87 10.99
N ARG A 73 -6.26 -8.71 11.54
CA ARG A 73 -6.73 -9.49 12.71
C ARG A 73 -7.24 -10.86 12.26
N ARG A 74 -6.44 -11.94 12.35
CA ARG A 74 -6.98 -13.30 12.22
C ARG A 74 -7.81 -13.69 13.45
N ALA A 75 -8.99 -14.27 13.19
CA ALA A 75 -9.87 -14.86 14.18
C ALA A 75 -9.17 -16.02 14.90
N ARG A 76 -9.51 -16.21 16.18
CA ARG A 76 -8.99 -17.29 17.04
C ARG A 76 -9.17 -18.66 16.36
N GLY A 77 -8.05 -19.28 15.98
CA GLY A 77 -8.01 -20.65 15.49
C GLY A 77 -6.69 -20.97 14.78
N GLY A 78 -5.64 -21.28 15.57
CA GLY A 78 -4.42 -21.99 15.15
C GLY A 78 -3.65 -21.48 13.93
N GLY A 79 -2.56 -20.73 14.17
CA GLY A 79 -1.44 -20.60 13.21
C GLY A 79 -1.09 -19.17 12.77
N VAL A 80 0.15 -18.77 13.11
CA VAL A 80 0.90 -17.54 12.76
C VAL A 80 0.29 -16.23 13.28
N PHE A 81 1.02 -15.57 14.19
CA PHE A 81 0.65 -14.28 14.78
C PHE A 81 0.99 -13.11 13.83
N THR A 82 0.16 -12.88 12.81
CA THR A 82 0.29 -11.73 11.87
C THR A 82 0.04 -10.36 12.52
N SER A 83 -0.36 -10.32 13.79
CA SER A 83 -0.68 -9.10 14.55
C SER A 83 0.54 -8.36 15.11
N LEU A 84 1.76 -8.78 14.77
CA LEU A 84 3.02 -8.11 15.15
C LEU A 84 3.48 -7.09 14.09
N LEU A 85 2.66 -6.87 13.06
CA LEU A 85 3.03 -6.26 11.81
C LEU A 85 2.17 -5.01 11.57
N SER A 86 2.80 -3.87 11.27
CA SER A 86 2.11 -2.58 11.11
C SER A 86 1.12 -2.63 9.93
N PRO A 87 -0.08 -2.04 10.05
CA PRO A 87 -1.01 -1.96 8.92
C PRO A 87 -0.51 -0.97 7.87
N ASP A 88 -1.06 -1.06 6.67
CA ASP A 88 -0.90 -0.03 5.65
C ASP A 88 -1.58 1.27 6.09
N VAL A 89 -1.02 2.39 5.65
CA VAL A 89 -1.41 3.72 6.11
C VAL A 89 -1.47 4.71 4.95
N ALA A 90 -2.57 5.46 4.89
CA ALA A 90 -2.68 6.66 4.07
C ALA A 90 -2.28 7.89 4.90
N VAL A 91 -1.42 8.73 4.34
CA VAL A 91 -0.89 9.94 4.98
C VAL A 91 -1.14 11.14 4.08
N GLY A 92 -1.84 12.14 4.60
CA GLY A 92 -2.21 13.35 3.87
C GLY A 92 -1.15 14.46 3.97
N ALA A 93 -0.96 15.16 2.85
CA ALA A 93 -0.21 16.42 2.75
C ALA A 93 -1.10 17.44 2.01
N PRO A 94 -1.98 18.16 2.73
CA PRO A 94 -3.05 18.96 2.13
C PRO A 94 -2.56 20.08 1.20
N HIS A 95 -1.32 20.55 1.37
CA HIS A 95 -0.74 21.58 0.51
C HIS A 95 0.47 21.04 -0.28
N GLY A 96 0.65 19.73 -0.29
CA GLY A 96 1.71 19.06 -1.06
C GLY A 96 1.43 19.03 -2.55
N GLY A 97 2.43 18.59 -3.31
CA GLY A 97 2.40 18.51 -4.76
C GLY A 97 2.79 19.81 -5.46
N ASP A 98 3.18 19.69 -6.72
CA ASP A 98 3.70 20.82 -7.51
C ASP A 98 2.66 21.94 -7.69
N SER A 99 1.37 21.60 -7.71
CA SER A 99 0.26 22.55 -7.78
C SER A 99 -0.17 23.13 -6.42
N GLY A 100 0.33 22.58 -5.31
CA GLY A 100 -0.13 22.91 -3.95
C GLY A 100 -1.58 22.52 -3.66
N SER A 101 -2.22 21.73 -4.53
CA SER A 101 -3.62 21.31 -4.40
C SER A 101 -3.82 20.22 -3.34
N GLY A 102 -2.74 19.56 -2.91
CA GLY A 102 -2.73 18.50 -1.92
C GLY A 102 -2.46 17.11 -2.51
N GLN A 103 -1.88 16.25 -1.68
CA GLN A 103 -1.49 14.88 -2.02
C GLN A 103 -1.80 13.93 -0.87
N VAL A 104 -2.00 12.65 -1.20
CA VAL A 104 -2.04 11.55 -0.24
C VAL A 104 -1.01 10.51 -0.61
N PHE A 105 -0.30 9.99 0.38
CA PHE A 105 0.74 8.98 0.24
C PHE A 105 0.27 7.68 0.89
N ILE A 106 0.45 6.56 0.19
CA ILE A 106 0.16 5.22 0.71
C ILE A 106 1.48 4.57 1.11
N PHE A 107 1.61 4.22 2.39
CA PHE A 107 2.76 3.52 2.94
C PHE A 107 2.34 2.11 3.32
N ARG A 108 3.07 1.12 2.80
CA ARG A 108 2.87 -0.28 3.15
C ARG A 108 3.51 -0.60 4.50
N GLY A 109 2.85 -1.43 5.29
CA GLY A 109 3.42 -2.11 6.44
C GLY A 109 4.48 -3.14 6.05
N GLN A 110 5.48 -3.31 6.89
CA GLN A 110 6.52 -4.34 6.78
C GLN A 110 6.93 -4.80 8.17
N SER A 111 7.84 -5.79 8.25
CA SER A 111 8.23 -6.42 9.52
C SER A 111 8.88 -5.47 10.51
N GLU A 112 9.47 -4.38 10.00
CA GLU A 112 10.21 -3.38 10.76
C GLU A 112 9.49 -2.02 10.83
N GLY A 113 8.19 -1.97 10.52
CA GLY A 113 7.38 -0.75 10.55
C GLY A 113 6.77 -0.42 9.20
N LEU A 114 6.90 0.82 8.74
CA LEU A 114 6.42 1.22 7.41
C LEU A 114 7.54 1.22 6.38
N ALA A 115 7.23 0.92 5.12
CA ALA A 115 8.16 1.13 4.02
C ALA A 115 8.59 2.62 3.97
N PRO A 116 9.88 2.94 3.78
CA PRO A 116 10.35 4.33 3.79
C PRO A 116 9.92 5.13 2.55
N VAL A 117 9.60 4.44 1.46
CA VAL A 117 9.11 5.00 0.20
C VAL A 117 7.63 4.67 0.07
N PRO A 118 6.76 5.65 -0.23
CA PRO A 118 5.35 5.37 -0.45
C PRO A 118 5.18 4.50 -1.70
N THR A 119 4.34 3.48 -1.61
CA THR A 119 4.02 2.59 -2.74
C THR A 119 3.14 3.29 -3.77
N GLN A 120 2.37 4.29 -3.32
CA GLN A 120 1.50 5.05 -4.20
C GLN A 120 1.38 6.50 -3.73
N ARG A 121 1.21 7.40 -4.70
CA ARG A 121 0.90 8.81 -4.50
C ARG A 121 -0.38 9.15 -5.24
N LEU A 122 -1.33 9.77 -4.52
CA LEU A 122 -2.58 10.27 -5.08
C LEU A 122 -2.51 11.79 -5.13
N ASP A 123 -2.51 12.33 -6.35
CA ASP A 123 -2.56 13.76 -6.60
C ASP A 123 -4.01 14.26 -6.59
N SER A 124 -4.23 15.50 -6.12
CA SER A 124 -5.57 16.11 -6.13
C SER A 124 -6.17 16.10 -7.54
N PRO A 125 -7.36 15.50 -7.74
CA PRO A 125 -8.08 15.60 -9.02
C PRO A 125 -8.81 16.94 -9.16
N PHE A 126 -8.80 17.77 -8.12
CA PHE A 126 -9.53 19.04 -8.07
C PHE A 126 -8.58 20.23 -8.33
N PRO A 127 -9.02 21.22 -9.12
CA PRO A 127 -8.24 22.42 -9.39
C PRO A 127 -8.13 23.33 -8.16
N GLY A 128 -7.11 24.19 -8.15
CA GLY A 128 -6.89 25.19 -7.10
C GLY A 128 -6.29 24.59 -5.81
N PRO A 129 -6.18 25.39 -4.73
CA PRO A 129 -5.71 24.92 -3.42
C PRO A 129 -6.78 24.07 -2.75
N ALA A 130 -7.00 22.86 -3.27
CA ALA A 130 -8.10 21.99 -2.87
C ALA A 130 -7.96 21.44 -1.44
N ALA A 131 -6.79 21.55 -0.82
CA ALA A 131 -6.49 20.94 0.47
C ALA A 131 -6.77 19.43 0.48
N PHE A 132 -6.47 18.75 -0.64
CA PHE A 132 -6.71 17.33 -0.82
C PHE A 132 -5.85 16.50 0.13
N GLY A 133 -6.48 15.60 0.90
CA GLY A 133 -5.79 14.84 1.95
C GLY A 133 -5.87 15.48 3.33
N PHE A 134 -6.69 16.52 3.52
CA PHE A 134 -6.92 17.15 4.83
C PHE A 134 -7.68 16.24 5.81
N ALA A 135 -8.53 15.37 5.29
CA ALA A 135 -9.22 14.34 6.07
C ALA A 135 -9.17 13.03 5.29
N LEU A 136 -8.90 11.93 6.00
CA LEU A 136 -8.77 10.60 5.43
C LEU A 136 -9.60 9.60 6.23
N ARG A 137 -10.22 8.66 5.54
CA ARG A 137 -10.85 7.49 6.16
C ARG A 137 -10.64 6.26 5.29
N GLY A 138 -10.08 5.21 5.88
CA GLY A 138 -9.92 3.90 5.24
C GLY A 138 -10.43 2.75 6.12
N ALA A 139 -9.95 1.54 5.82
CA ALA A 139 -10.23 0.30 6.54
C ALA A 139 -11.73 -0.06 6.65
N THR A 140 -12.55 0.42 5.71
CA THR A 140 -13.98 0.06 5.59
C THR A 140 -14.25 -0.31 4.15
N ASP A 141 -14.93 -1.43 3.93
CA ASP A 141 -15.26 -1.94 2.60
C ASP A 141 -16.59 -1.29 2.19
N LEU A 142 -16.54 -0.36 1.26
CA LEU A 142 -17.69 0.44 0.82
C LEU A 142 -18.43 -0.22 -0.34
N ASP A 143 -17.75 -0.99 -1.19
CA ASP A 143 -18.34 -1.64 -2.36
C ASP A 143 -18.68 -3.13 -2.14
N GLY A 144 -18.26 -3.71 -1.01
CA GLY A 144 -18.56 -5.09 -0.63
C GLY A 144 -17.73 -6.12 -1.39
N ASN A 145 -16.63 -5.71 -2.01
CA ASN A 145 -15.74 -6.60 -2.78
C ASN A 145 -14.80 -7.43 -1.88
N GLY A 146 -14.84 -7.23 -0.55
CA GLY A 146 -14.02 -7.93 0.43
C GLY A 146 -12.64 -7.31 0.64
N TYR A 147 -12.37 -6.13 0.05
CA TYR A 147 -11.15 -5.35 0.20
C TYR A 147 -11.39 -4.16 1.14
N ALA A 148 -11.65 -4.49 2.40
CA ALA A 148 -11.19 -3.68 3.53
C ALA A 148 -11.18 -4.53 4.81
N GLY A 149 -10.36 -4.11 5.77
CA GLY A 149 -10.17 -4.77 7.05
C GLY A 149 -11.49 -5.25 7.68
N THR A 150 -11.63 -6.58 7.76
CA THR A 150 -12.68 -7.30 8.50
C THR A 150 -14.12 -7.13 8.02
N ALA A 151 -14.48 -7.76 6.89
CA ALA A 151 -15.83 -8.27 6.70
C ALA A 151 -15.75 -9.72 6.21
N LEU A 152 -16.18 -10.65 7.05
CA LEU A 152 -16.70 -11.93 6.61
C LEU A 152 -17.90 -11.63 5.69
N ALA A 153 -17.66 -11.42 4.40
CA ALA A 153 -18.69 -11.51 3.39
C ALA A 153 -19.18 -12.96 3.40
N ARG A 154 -20.22 -13.23 4.20
CA ARG A 154 -21.03 -14.44 4.06
C ARG A 154 -21.62 -14.41 2.65
N HIS A 155 -20.92 -15.05 1.73
CA HIS A 155 -21.32 -15.22 0.35
C HIS A 155 -22.68 -15.94 0.33
N ARG A 156 -23.74 -15.27 -0.10
CA ARG A 156 -24.83 -15.96 -0.80
C ARG A 156 -24.37 -16.16 -2.24
N PRO A 157 -24.53 -17.35 -2.84
CA PRO A 157 -24.07 -17.59 -4.19
C PRO A 157 -24.99 -16.85 -5.16
N GLY A 158 -24.49 -15.75 -5.72
CA GLY A 158 -25.06 -15.05 -6.86
C GLY A 158 -23.92 -14.77 -7.82
N THR A 159 -24.02 -15.38 -9.00
CA THR A 159 -23.14 -15.26 -10.18
C THR A 159 -22.30 -13.98 -10.26
N ALA A 160 -21.00 -14.10 -9.99
CA ALA A 160 -20.01 -13.09 -10.33
C ALA A 160 -19.52 -13.32 -11.77
N LEU A 161 -19.76 -12.36 -12.65
CA LEU A 161 -19.18 -12.31 -14.00
C LEU A 161 -17.67 -12.11 -13.89
N ALA A 162 -16.90 -12.94 -14.60
CA ALA A 162 -15.44 -12.87 -14.64
C ALA A 162 -14.94 -11.52 -15.21
N PRO A 163 -13.94 -10.87 -14.59
CA PRO A 163 -13.34 -9.67 -15.17
C PRO A 163 -12.46 -10.04 -16.37
N ARG A 164 -12.63 -9.30 -17.47
CA ARG A 164 -11.78 -9.37 -18.67
C ARG A 164 -10.47 -8.62 -18.41
N CYS A 165 -9.34 -9.24 -18.74
CA CYS A 165 -8.02 -8.60 -18.69
C CYS A 165 -7.92 -7.45 -19.71
N HIS A 166 -7.53 -6.26 -19.26
CA HIS A 166 -7.20 -5.10 -20.10
C HIS A 166 -5.68 -4.81 -20.06
N HIS A 167 -5.16 -4.19 -21.11
CA HIS A 167 -3.72 -4.06 -21.46
C HIS A 167 -2.82 -3.40 -20.41
N PRO A 168 -1.51 -3.74 -20.40
CA PRO A 168 -0.49 -3.12 -19.54
C PRO A 168 0.06 -1.85 -20.21
N GLY A 169 0.12 -0.74 -19.48
CA GLY A 169 0.69 0.51 -20.01
C GLY A 169 0.58 1.72 -19.09
N THR A 170 -0.26 1.63 -18.06
CA THR A 170 -0.31 2.56 -16.94
C THR A 170 -0.58 1.71 -15.73
N ASP A 171 0.30 1.73 -14.71
CA ASP A 171 -0.01 1.06 -13.44
C ASP A 171 -1.38 1.56 -12.99
N PRO A 172 -2.43 0.71 -13.01
CA PRO A 172 -3.72 1.13 -12.51
C PRO A 172 -3.51 1.43 -11.04
N LEU A 173 -4.00 2.58 -10.60
CA LEU A 173 -3.98 3.04 -9.21
C LEU A 173 -4.46 1.91 -8.31
N LEU A 174 -3.51 1.10 -7.82
CA LEU A 174 -3.79 -0.05 -7.00
C LEU A 174 -3.93 0.49 -5.59
N VAL A 175 -5.05 1.15 -5.31
CA VAL A 175 -5.52 1.33 -3.94
C VAL A 175 -6.22 0.01 -3.63
N PRO A 176 -5.69 -0.86 -2.77
CA PRO A 176 -6.26 -2.18 -2.50
C PRO A 176 -7.29 -2.19 -1.35
N ALA A 177 -7.74 -1.02 -0.88
CA ALA A 177 -8.85 -0.85 0.05
C ALA A 177 -9.53 0.50 -0.17
N ASP A 178 -10.79 0.60 0.20
CA ASP A 178 -11.53 1.83 -0.04
C ASP A 178 -11.03 2.97 0.84
N LEU A 179 -10.73 4.10 0.21
CA LEU A 179 -10.19 5.30 0.83
C LEU A 179 -11.04 6.50 0.45
N LEU A 180 -11.57 7.17 1.48
CA LEU A 180 -12.20 8.48 1.36
C LEU A 180 -11.16 9.56 1.61
N VAL A 181 -11.07 10.51 0.69
CA VAL A 181 -10.18 11.66 0.78
C VAL A 181 -10.97 12.96 0.71
N GLY A 182 -10.91 13.74 1.78
CA GLY A 182 -11.48 15.08 1.82
C GLY A 182 -10.59 16.11 1.13
N ALA A 183 -11.21 17.00 0.35
CA ALA A 183 -10.61 18.17 -0.26
C ALA A 183 -11.37 19.42 0.19
N TYR A 184 -10.92 20.01 1.31
CA TYR A 184 -11.62 21.12 1.97
C TYR A 184 -11.77 22.34 1.05
N GLY A 185 -10.70 22.75 0.38
CA GLY A 185 -10.72 23.92 -0.51
C GLY A 185 -11.56 23.73 -1.77
N ALA A 186 -11.88 22.49 -2.14
CA ALA A 186 -12.75 22.16 -3.26
C ALA A 186 -14.19 21.82 -2.84
N ALA A 187 -14.49 21.78 -1.54
CA ALA A 187 -15.76 21.29 -0.98
C ALA A 187 -16.19 19.91 -1.53
N LYS A 188 -15.22 19.01 -1.71
CA LYS A 188 -15.43 17.68 -2.32
C LYS A 188 -14.79 16.57 -1.51
N VAL A 189 -15.30 15.36 -1.72
CA VAL A 189 -14.71 14.11 -1.25
C VAL A 189 -14.45 13.24 -2.47
N ALA A 190 -13.23 12.71 -2.58
CA ALA A 190 -12.89 11.68 -3.54
C ALA A 190 -13.00 10.30 -2.87
N VAL A 191 -13.53 9.34 -3.62
CA VAL A 191 -13.62 7.93 -3.20
C VAL A 191 -12.69 7.14 -4.10
N TYR A 192 -11.73 6.45 -3.51
CA TYR A 192 -10.86 5.51 -4.19
C TYR A 192 -11.27 4.11 -3.76
N LEU A 193 -11.56 3.24 -4.72
CA LEU A 193 -12.01 1.86 -4.46
C LEU A 193 -10.87 0.86 -4.60
N GLY A 194 -10.90 -0.15 -3.74
CA GLY A 194 -10.05 -1.34 -3.74
C GLY A 194 -10.05 -2.07 -5.08
N LEU A 195 -8.89 -2.37 -5.66
CA LEU A 195 -8.79 -3.34 -6.77
C LEU A 195 -8.23 -4.69 -6.30
N PRO A 196 -8.66 -5.82 -6.89
CA PRO A 196 -8.14 -7.14 -6.54
C PRO A 196 -6.64 -7.29 -6.82
N VAL A 197 -5.88 -7.73 -5.81
CA VAL A 197 -4.46 -8.10 -5.95
C VAL A 197 -4.34 -9.55 -6.43
N VAL A 198 -3.60 -9.76 -7.53
CA VAL A 198 -3.34 -11.10 -8.11
C VAL A 198 -1.90 -11.51 -7.84
N VAL A 199 -1.69 -12.63 -7.16
CA VAL A 199 -0.36 -13.20 -6.93
C VAL A 199 -0.08 -14.28 -7.97
N ALA A 200 0.82 -13.98 -8.92
CA ALA A 200 1.29 -14.96 -9.88
C ALA A 200 2.49 -15.74 -9.32
N ARG A 201 2.46 -17.08 -9.42
CA ARG A 201 3.60 -17.95 -9.12
C ARG A 201 4.07 -18.59 -10.42
N THR A 202 5.30 -18.31 -10.81
CA THR A 202 5.93 -18.92 -11.99
C THR A 202 6.86 -20.03 -11.53
N GLN A 203 6.72 -21.22 -12.11
CA GLN A 203 7.67 -22.31 -11.93
C GLN A 203 8.28 -22.61 -13.29
N LEU A 204 9.60 -22.46 -13.40
CA LEU A 204 10.36 -22.84 -14.58
C LEU A 204 11.04 -24.17 -14.28
N SER A 205 10.63 -25.23 -14.98
CA SER A 205 11.28 -26.53 -14.95
C SER A 205 12.14 -26.69 -16.20
N VAL A 206 13.45 -26.83 -16.02
CA VAL A 206 14.40 -27.19 -17.07
C VAL A 206 15.04 -28.51 -16.64
N PRO A 207 15.32 -29.45 -17.56
CA PRO A 207 16.07 -30.66 -17.23
C PRO A 207 17.44 -30.33 -16.63
N ASP A 208 17.86 -31.04 -15.59
CA ASP A 208 19.14 -30.82 -14.90
C ASP A 208 20.37 -31.19 -15.76
N GLY A 209 20.16 -31.92 -16.86
CA GLY A 209 21.17 -32.25 -17.85
C GLY A 209 20.54 -32.85 -19.11
N LEU A 210 21.11 -32.53 -20.26
CA LEU A 210 20.70 -33.09 -21.54
C LEU A 210 21.60 -34.27 -21.86
N ASN A 211 21.02 -35.44 -22.11
CA ASN A 211 21.79 -36.58 -22.58
C ASN A 211 21.95 -36.49 -24.11
N PRO A 212 23.16 -36.26 -24.65
CA PRO A 212 23.37 -36.16 -26.10
C PRO A 212 23.13 -37.47 -26.86
N GLU A 213 23.03 -38.60 -26.17
CA GLU A 213 22.70 -39.90 -26.77
C GLU A 213 21.20 -40.12 -26.98
N ILE A 214 20.35 -39.31 -26.33
CA ILE A 214 18.89 -39.38 -26.45
C ILE A 214 18.43 -38.32 -27.44
N LEU A 215 18.05 -38.73 -28.65
CA LEU A 215 17.68 -37.85 -29.76
C LEU A 215 16.17 -37.95 -30.09
N ASP A 216 15.33 -37.74 -29.09
CA ASP A 216 13.88 -37.98 -29.17
C ASP A 216 13.10 -36.88 -29.92
N CYS A 217 13.76 -35.78 -30.30
CA CYS A 217 13.12 -34.66 -31.01
C CYS A 217 13.70 -34.52 -32.43
N SER A 218 12.85 -34.19 -33.42
CA SER A 218 13.29 -33.86 -34.78
C SER A 218 13.19 -32.35 -35.01
N LEU A 219 14.18 -31.78 -35.69
CA LEU A 219 14.13 -30.37 -36.08
C LEU A 219 12.94 -30.10 -37.04
N PRO A 220 12.23 -28.97 -36.91
CA PRO A 220 11.25 -28.57 -37.91
C PRO A 220 11.94 -28.36 -39.27
N ASN A 221 11.39 -28.93 -40.34
CA ASN A 221 11.91 -28.87 -41.72
C ASN A 221 13.23 -29.62 -41.98
N SER A 222 13.67 -30.47 -41.06
CA SER A 222 14.83 -31.35 -41.23
C SER A 222 14.61 -32.65 -40.47
N SER A 223 14.84 -33.81 -41.08
CA SER A 223 14.75 -35.11 -40.40
C SER A 223 15.97 -35.40 -39.52
N VAL A 224 16.62 -34.35 -38.98
CA VAL A 224 17.81 -34.46 -38.12
C VAL A 224 17.35 -34.61 -36.67
N PRO A 225 17.68 -35.73 -36.01
CA PRO A 225 17.32 -35.99 -34.63
C PRO A 225 18.27 -35.24 -33.68
N VAL A 226 17.73 -34.62 -32.62
CA VAL A 226 18.45 -33.78 -31.65
C VAL A 226 18.03 -34.12 -30.22
N SER A 227 18.94 -33.89 -29.27
CA SER A 227 18.67 -34.05 -27.84
C SER A 227 17.97 -32.82 -27.26
N TRP A 228 17.10 -33.05 -26.26
CA TRP A 228 16.38 -32.02 -25.51
C TRP A 228 16.49 -32.23 -24.01
#